data_AF-A0A6J4Q6X0-F1
#
_entry.id   AF-A0A6J4Q6X0-F1
#
_cell.length_a   1.000
_cell.length_b   1.000
_cell.length_c   1.000
_cell.angle_alpha   90.00
_cell.angle_beta   90.00
_cell.angle_gamma   90.00
#
_symmetry.space_group_name_H-M   'P 1'
#
loop_
_entity.id
_entity.type
_entity.pdbx_description
1 polymer ?
#
loop_
_entity_poly.entity_id
_entity_poly.type
_entity_poly.pdbx_seq_one_letter_code
_entity_poly.pdbx_strand_id
1 'polypeptide(L)'
;MTLDAKADAAPDTYDASLETRAPDEAETSAALNANMRQIQETTFADYGHALRSVHAKSHALIQGGLRVLDGLPRELAQGMFARPATYPVILRLSTNPGDVLDDSVSSPRGMAIKVIGVEGERLPGSEGDRTQDFVMANAPAFAAPDPKAFAANLSLLAATTDTGQAWKKAFSAALRGAESAVEALGGKSPTLTSLGGQPITHPLGETFYTQTPFRHGDQVAKLSLAPVSSGLRALAGRPVDVRGRPNGLREEVIAFLRDHEAEWELRVQLRTNPGTMPVEDASVPWPEEESPYIAVARITAPRQPAWNEARAGQVDDGLAFSPWHGLAAHRPLGGVNRVRKEAYEGAAAFRGQKNRCPIAEPSPDLRLDHGAAVTYGTAPGREGRRPNTPDARPGTIGQPLNETMRHAAGGAAGGLAAGVLLSGIIAGMGAAQGRASELVTLERRTLRRPERPETSGAVGEEMLAHGGHLALSAIAGAGYGAVHRGEGSPLAAGLAFGVGFWALAYGAVGPSLGVTPKPWRDSPSSLAQHAMLHALFGVATALAAERIAPRL
;
A
#
# COMPACT_ATOMS: atom_id res chain seq x y z
N MET A 1 -10.28 -19.95 29.28
CA MET A 1 -8.86 -20.35 29.28
C MET A 1 -8.10 -19.14 29.78
N THR A 2 -7.55 -19.26 30.98
CA THR A 2 -7.08 -18.18 31.85
C THR A 2 -5.88 -17.43 31.28
N LEU A 3 -5.92 -16.10 31.38
CA LEU A 3 -4.91 -15.10 31.00
C LEU A 3 -3.74 -15.08 32.01
N ASP A 4 -3.16 -16.23 32.34
CA ASP A 4 -2.05 -16.32 33.29
C ASP A 4 -0.89 -17.10 32.65
N ALA A 5 -0.03 -16.40 31.92
CA ALA A 5 1.42 -16.64 31.83
C ALA A 5 2.08 -15.78 30.71
N LYS A 6 3.07 -14.94 31.10
CA LYS A 6 4.09 -14.23 30.27
C LYS A 6 3.91 -12.74 29.92
N ALA A 7 3.37 -11.91 30.80
CA ALA A 7 3.52 -10.44 30.71
C ALA A 7 4.50 -9.87 31.76
N ASP A 8 5.61 -10.56 32.03
CA ASP A 8 6.54 -10.21 33.14
C ASP A 8 7.66 -9.21 32.76
N ALA A 9 7.74 -8.77 31.50
CA ALA A 9 8.73 -7.77 31.10
C ALA A 9 8.14 -6.35 31.29
N ALA A 10 8.74 -5.56 32.18
CA ALA A 10 8.37 -4.16 32.34
C ALA A 10 8.57 -3.39 31.03
N PRO A 11 7.66 -2.47 30.67
CA PRO A 11 7.82 -1.63 29.48
C PRO A 11 9.12 -0.82 29.48
N ASP A 12 9.71 -0.65 28.30
CA ASP A 12 10.91 0.15 28.10
C ASP A 12 10.62 1.64 28.33
N THR A 13 11.41 2.25 29.22
CA THR A 13 11.40 3.70 29.38
C THR A 13 11.95 4.37 28.12
N TYR A 14 11.24 5.37 27.62
CA TYR A 14 11.68 6.16 26.48
C TYR A 14 12.98 6.91 26.81
N ASP A 15 13.96 6.77 25.93
CA ASP A 15 15.18 7.59 25.90
C ASP A 15 15.46 8.04 24.45
N ALA A 16 16.02 9.23 24.28
CA ALA A 16 16.31 9.78 22.96
C ALA A 16 17.35 8.95 22.17
N SER A 17 18.20 8.19 22.87
CA SER A 17 19.20 7.28 22.25
C SER A 17 18.59 6.05 21.57
N LEU A 18 17.29 5.78 21.76
CA LEU A 18 16.59 4.70 21.07
C LEU A 18 16.45 4.92 19.56
N GLU A 19 16.61 6.16 19.10
CA GLU A 19 16.60 6.51 17.68
C GLU A 19 18.02 6.62 17.12
N THR A 20 18.23 6.04 15.94
CA THR A 20 19.49 6.16 15.20
C THR A 20 19.19 6.68 13.80
N ARG A 21 19.87 7.76 13.40
CA ARG A 21 19.73 8.33 12.05
C ARG A 21 20.75 7.70 11.10
N ALA A 22 20.28 7.28 9.93
CA ALA A 22 21.17 6.83 8.87
C ALA A 22 21.93 8.04 8.28
N PRO A 23 23.21 7.89 7.88
CA PRO A 23 23.98 8.99 7.29
C PRO A 23 23.36 9.57 6.01
N ASP A 24 22.66 8.75 5.21
CA ASP A 24 21.99 9.10 3.95
C ASP A 24 20.49 9.43 4.14
N GLU A 25 20.00 9.57 5.37
CA GLU A 25 18.57 9.78 5.66
C GLU A 25 18.04 11.10 5.06
N ALA A 26 18.85 12.17 5.07
CA ALA A 26 18.45 13.47 4.51
C ALA A 26 18.30 13.42 2.98
N GLU A 27 19.22 12.76 2.28
CA GLU A 27 19.12 12.54 0.83
C GLU A 27 17.89 11.68 0.49
N THR A 28 17.67 10.63 1.28
CA THR A 28 16.51 9.76 1.15
C THR A 28 15.20 10.52 1.36
N SER A 29 15.13 11.40 2.36
CA SER A 29 13.97 12.28 2.60
C SER A 29 13.70 13.17 1.40
N ALA A 30 14.75 13.82 0.86
CA ALA A 30 14.63 14.70 -0.30
C ALA A 30 14.12 13.95 -1.55
N ALA A 31 14.64 12.75 -1.83
CA ALA A 31 14.19 11.91 -2.94
C ALA A 31 12.72 11.48 -2.77
N LEU A 32 12.34 11.09 -1.56
CA LEU A 32 10.95 10.73 -1.24
C LEU A 32 10.00 11.89 -1.45
N ASN A 33 10.36 13.09 -0.99
CA ASN A 33 9.56 14.30 -1.17
C ASN A 33 9.43 14.68 -2.65
N ALA A 34 10.49 14.51 -3.45
CA ALA A 34 10.45 14.74 -4.89
C ALA A 34 9.47 13.79 -5.59
N ASN A 35 9.49 12.49 -5.25
CA ASN A 35 8.53 11.51 -5.77
C ASN A 35 7.09 11.84 -5.38
N MET A 36 6.84 12.19 -4.10
CA MET A 36 5.51 12.60 -3.64
C MET A 36 5.02 13.85 -4.40
N ARG A 37 5.91 14.83 -4.62
CA ARG A 37 5.61 16.04 -5.40
C ARG A 37 5.25 15.68 -6.84
N GLN A 38 6.03 14.82 -7.49
CA GLN A 38 5.76 14.35 -8.85
C GLN A 38 4.37 13.73 -8.96
N ILE A 39 3.99 12.82 -8.05
CA ILE A 39 2.64 12.22 -8.05
C ILE A 39 1.56 13.30 -7.94
N GLN A 40 1.74 14.30 -7.07
CA GLN A 40 0.77 15.38 -6.92
C GLN A 40 0.70 16.31 -8.14
N GLU A 41 1.83 16.55 -8.81
CA GLU A 41 1.86 17.36 -10.03
C GLU A 41 1.18 16.65 -11.20
N THR A 42 1.46 15.36 -11.39
CA THR A 42 0.80 14.51 -12.39
C THR A 42 -0.71 14.49 -12.14
N THR A 43 -1.14 14.11 -10.94
CA THR A 43 -2.58 14.02 -10.62
C THR A 43 -3.26 15.40 -10.69
N PHE A 44 -2.59 16.48 -10.29
CA PHE A 44 -3.11 17.83 -10.46
C PHE A 44 -3.30 18.20 -11.94
N ALA A 45 -2.36 17.82 -12.81
CA ALA A 45 -2.48 18.04 -14.25
C ALA A 45 -3.66 17.26 -14.85
N ASP A 46 -3.90 16.04 -14.37
CA ASP A 46 -4.97 15.17 -14.85
C ASP A 46 -6.36 15.60 -14.37
N TYR A 47 -6.50 15.87 -13.07
CA TYR A 47 -7.81 16.15 -12.46
C TYR A 47 -8.14 17.65 -12.40
N GLY A 48 -7.14 18.54 -12.56
CA GLY A 48 -7.29 19.97 -12.35
C GLY A 48 -7.52 20.37 -10.89
N HIS A 49 -7.36 19.43 -9.96
CA HIS A 49 -7.55 19.58 -8.52
C HIS A 49 -6.48 18.79 -7.78
N ALA A 50 -5.81 19.44 -6.82
CA ALA A 50 -4.68 18.84 -6.14
C ALA A 50 -5.17 17.86 -5.08
N LEU A 51 -4.82 16.59 -5.30
CA LEU A 51 -5.13 15.50 -4.40
C LEU A 51 -3.98 15.25 -3.41
N ARG A 52 -4.22 14.32 -2.48
CA ARG A 52 -3.15 13.79 -1.64
C ARG A 52 -2.22 12.94 -2.51
N SER A 53 -0.91 13.01 -2.26
CA SER A 53 0.12 12.24 -3.01
C SER A 53 -0.10 10.73 -2.95
N VAL A 54 -0.64 10.27 -1.83
CA VAL A 54 -1.13 8.93 -1.58
C VAL A 54 -2.42 9.06 -0.78
N HIS A 55 -3.23 8.02 -0.73
CA HIS A 55 -4.53 8.06 -0.07
C HIS A 55 -5.51 9.07 -0.66
N ALA A 56 -5.49 9.25 -1.99
CA ALA A 56 -6.28 10.26 -2.68
C ALA A 56 -7.78 10.03 -2.52
N LYS A 57 -8.24 8.77 -2.66
CA LYS A 57 -9.65 8.41 -2.54
C LYS A 57 -10.06 8.18 -1.08
N SER A 58 -11.04 8.95 -0.60
CA SER A 58 -11.72 8.73 0.68
C SER A 58 -12.96 7.82 0.49
N HIS A 59 -13.23 6.95 1.45
CA HIS A 59 -14.41 6.09 1.50
C HIS A 59 -15.37 6.46 2.63
N ALA A 60 -14.88 7.16 3.65
CA ALA A 60 -15.71 7.79 4.67
C ALA A 60 -14.97 8.91 5.39
N LEU A 61 -15.76 9.89 5.82
CA LEU A 61 -15.39 11.10 6.55
C LEU A 61 -16.34 11.18 7.74
N ILE A 62 -15.92 10.58 8.85
CA ILE A 62 -16.77 10.24 9.99
C ILE A 62 -16.51 11.24 11.10
N GLN A 63 -17.58 11.80 11.69
CA GLN A 63 -17.50 12.60 12.91
C GLN A 63 -17.92 11.75 14.11
N GLY A 64 -17.18 11.80 15.20
CA GLY A 64 -17.48 11.02 16.39
C GLY A 64 -16.96 11.65 17.69
N GLY A 65 -17.02 10.88 18.77
CA GLY A 65 -16.41 11.21 20.05
C GLY A 65 -15.44 10.13 20.50
N LEU A 66 -14.26 10.53 20.97
CA LEU A 66 -13.28 9.68 21.63
C LEU A 66 -13.34 9.91 23.13
N ARG A 67 -13.58 8.84 23.89
CA ARG A 67 -13.52 8.84 25.36
C ARG A 67 -12.28 8.07 25.81
N VAL A 68 -11.37 8.74 26.52
CA VAL A 68 -10.26 8.10 27.23
C VAL A 68 -10.83 7.28 28.38
N LEU A 69 -10.37 6.03 28.54
CA LEU A 69 -10.87 5.13 29.57
C LEU A 69 -10.36 5.52 30.96
N ASP A 70 -11.16 5.20 31.97
CA ASP A 70 -10.81 5.40 33.37
C ASP A 70 -9.90 4.28 33.90
N GLY A 71 -9.13 4.58 34.94
CA GLY A 71 -8.36 3.55 35.67
C GLY A 71 -7.27 2.86 34.86
N LEU A 72 -6.73 3.51 33.83
CA LEU A 72 -5.63 2.97 33.04
C LEU A 72 -4.39 2.74 33.91
N PRO A 73 -3.64 1.63 33.71
CA PRO A 73 -2.31 1.46 34.27
C PRO A 73 -1.42 2.66 33.97
N ARG A 74 -0.49 2.99 34.88
CA ARG A 74 0.33 4.20 34.79
C ARG A 74 1.10 4.27 33.47
N GLU A 75 1.57 3.13 32.98
CA GLU A 75 2.34 2.98 31.75
C GLU A 75 1.50 3.27 30.51
N LEU A 76 0.18 3.07 30.58
CA LEU A 76 -0.78 3.36 29.51
C LEU A 76 -1.40 4.77 29.64
N ALA A 77 -1.53 5.29 30.87
CA ALA A 77 -2.05 6.61 31.20
C ALA A 77 -1.03 7.73 30.91
N GLN A 78 -0.66 7.91 29.64
CA GLN A 78 0.39 8.83 29.21
C GLN A 78 -0.10 9.82 28.14
N GLY A 79 0.49 11.01 28.10
CA GLY A 79 0.14 12.06 27.13
C GLY A 79 -1.37 12.37 27.14
N MET A 80 -2.02 12.33 25.97
CA MET A 80 -3.46 12.57 25.88
C MET A 80 -4.33 11.56 26.65
N PHE A 81 -3.77 10.40 27.03
CA PHE A 81 -4.47 9.34 27.78
C PHE A 81 -4.23 9.43 29.29
N ALA A 82 -3.49 10.43 29.76
CA ALA A 82 -3.13 10.57 31.17
C ALA A 82 -4.33 10.83 32.09
N ARG A 83 -5.42 11.37 31.55
CA ARG A 83 -6.65 11.65 32.30
C ARG A 83 -7.88 11.27 31.47
N PRO A 84 -8.95 10.76 32.11
CA PRO A 84 -10.23 10.58 31.45
C PRO A 84 -10.75 11.89 30.88
N ALA A 85 -11.12 11.87 29.61
CA ALA A 85 -11.62 13.01 28.87
C ALA A 85 -12.41 12.54 27.64
N THR A 86 -13.30 13.39 27.14
CA THR A 86 -14.01 13.15 25.88
C THR A 86 -13.66 14.24 24.88
N TYR A 87 -13.28 13.84 23.67
CA TYR A 87 -12.84 14.71 22.59
C TYR A 87 -13.68 14.49 21.34
N PRO A 88 -14.07 15.55 20.60
CA PRO A 88 -14.53 15.40 19.23
C PRO A 88 -13.43 14.78 18.37
N VAL A 89 -13.82 13.91 17.43
CA VAL A 89 -12.89 13.32 16.47
C VAL A 89 -13.43 13.36 15.04
N ILE A 90 -12.52 13.48 14.09
CA ILE A 90 -12.76 13.26 12.67
C ILE A 90 -11.93 12.06 12.21
N LEU A 91 -12.59 11.07 11.59
CA LEU A 91 -11.94 9.90 11.01
C LEU A 91 -12.04 9.94 9.49
N ARG A 92 -10.93 9.61 8.81
CA ARG A 92 -10.83 9.54 7.36
C ARG A 92 -10.40 8.15 6.92
N LEU A 93 -11.34 7.40 6.37
CA LEU A 93 -11.09 6.11 5.73
C LEU A 93 -10.70 6.32 4.27
N SER A 94 -9.63 5.68 3.79
CA SER A 94 -9.09 5.85 2.43
C SER A 94 -8.44 4.59 1.89
N THR A 95 -8.11 4.58 0.59
CA THR A 95 -7.28 3.56 -0.07
C THR A 95 -5.95 4.16 -0.51
N ASN A 96 -4.85 3.42 -0.39
CA ASN A 96 -3.47 3.95 -0.51
C ASN A 96 -3.08 4.72 -1.80
N PRO A 97 -3.56 4.41 -3.01
CA PRO A 97 -3.07 5.06 -4.23
C PRO A 97 -3.20 6.59 -4.25
N GLY A 98 -2.32 7.26 -5.00
CA GLY A 98 -2.37 8.71 -5.25
C GLY A 98 -3.43 9.12 -6.28
N ASP A 99 -3.99 8.16 -7.00
CA ASP A 99 -5.09 8.36 -7.95
C ASP A 99 -6.46 8.07 -7.32
N VAL A 100 -7.51 8.65 -7.89
CA VAL A 100 -8.89 8.23 -7.60
C VAL A 100 -9.23 7.00 -8.45
N LEU A 101 -8.89 5.83 -7.93
CA LEU A 101 -9.09 4.55 -8.63
C LEU A 101 -10.45 3.93 -8.33
N ASP A 102 -10.90 3.06 -9.24
CA ASP A 102 -12.02 2.15 -9.04
C ASP A 102 -11.71 1.14 -7.92
N ASP A 103 -12.70 0.84 -7.07
CA ASP A 103 -12.56 -0.05 -5.91
C ASP A 103 -12.21 -1.51 -6.27
N SER A 104 -12.29 -1.89 -7.54
CA SER A 104 -11.75 -3.15 -8.07
C SER A 104 -10.22 -3.20 -8.15
N VAL A 105 -9.54 -2.05 -8.08
CA VAL A 105 -8.11 -1.97 -7.78
C VAL A 105 -7.95 -2.14 -6.29
N SER A 106 -7.66 -3.37 -5.88
CA SER A 106 -7.51 -3.64 -4.46
C SER A 106 -6.21 -3.05 -3.96
N SER A 107 -6.26 -2.40 -2.81
CA SER A 107 -5.11 -1.73 -2.22
C SER A 107 -5.26 -1.67 -0.70
N PRO A 108 -4.16 -1.45 0.04
CA PRO A 108 -4.25 -1.28 1.48
C PRO A 108 -5.14 -0.08 1.82
N ARG A 109 -5.69 -0.11 3.04
CA ARG A 109 -6.68 0.85 3.51
C ARG A 109 -6.04 1.68 4.63
N GLY A 110 -6.27 2.99 4.57
CA GLY A 110 -5.84 3.93 5.60
C GLY A 110 -7.01 4.37 6.49
N MET A 111 -6.73 4.56 7.77
CA MET A 111 -7.60 5.25 8.72
C MET A 111 -6.80 6.34 9.40
N ALA A 112 -7.13 7.61 9.13
CA ALA A 112 -6.58 8.73 9.89
C ALA A 112 -7.59 9.21 10.92
N ILE A 113 -7.15 9.48 12.14
CA ILE A 113 -7.95 10.02 13.25
C ILE A 113 -7.36 11.39 13.57
N LYS A 114 -8.20 12.42 13.64
CA LYS A 114 -7.85 13.72 14.21
C LYS A 114 -8.69 13.95 15.45
N VAL A 115 -8.03 14.04 16.60
CA VAL A 115 -8.63 14.32 17.90
C VAL A 115 -8.53 15.81 18.18
N ILE A 116 -9.64 16.45 18.56
CA ILE A 116 -9.73 17.92 18.65
C ILE A 116 -9.84 18.34 20.11
N GLY A 117 -9.13 19.40 20.48
CA GLY A 117 -9.10 19.98 21.83
C GLY A 117 -8.04 19.39 22.76
N VAL A 118 -7.04 18.68 22.23
CA VAL A 118 -5.96 18.07 23.01
C VAL A 118 -4.96 19.14 23.45
N GLU A 119 -4.82 19.32 24.76
CA GLU A 119 -3.88 20.25 25.40
C GLU A 119 -2.57 19.56 25.81
N GLY A 120 -1.48 20.31 25.84
CA GLY A 120 -0.17 19.87 26.33
C GLY A 120 0.99 20.38 25.46
N GLU A 121 2.21 20.00 25.82
CA GLU A 121 3.42 20.33 25.04
C GLU A 121 3.32 19.73 23.63
N ARG A 122 3.60 20.53 22.61
CA ARG A 122 3.34 20.23 21.20
C ARG A 122 4.61 19.80 20.47
N LEU A 123 4.45 19.02 19.40
CA LEU A 123 5.55 18.73 18.48
C LEU A 123 5.96 19.97 17.68
N PRO A 124 7.24 20.09 17.28
CA PRO A 124 7.72 21.25 16.53
C PRO A 124 6.97 21.46 15.21
N GLY A 125 6.40 22.65 15.02
CA GLY A 125 5.54 23.02 13.89
C GLY A 125 4.04 22.95 14.18
N SER A 126 3.63 22.53 15.39
CA SER A 126 2.24 22.45 15.84
C SER A 126 1.97 23.19 17.17
N GLU A 127 2.82 24.17 17.51
CA GLU A 127 2.81 24.87 18.79
C GLU A 127 1.49 25.62 19.08
N GLY A 128 0.83 26.11 18.04
CA GLY A 128 -0.48 26.78 18.13
C GLY A 128 -1.67 25.84 18.07
N ASP A 129 -1.43 24.56 17.79
CA ASP A 129 -2.49 23.61 17.49
C ASP A 129 -2.99 22.89 18.74
N ARG A 130 -4.25 22.45 18.67
CA ARG A 130 -4.92 21.74 19.76
C ARG A 130 -5.47 20.40 19.31
N THR A 131 -4.77 19.73 18.40
CA THR A 131 -5.19 18.45 17.84
C THR A 131 -4.21 17.33 18.16
N GLN A 132 -4.62 16.07 18.04
CA GLN A 132 -3.72 14.93 18.02
C GLN A 132 -4.14 14.01 16.89
N ASP A 133 -3.22 13.76 15.98
CA ASP A 133 -3.48 12.91 14.83
C ASP A 133 -2.88 11.52 15.04
N PHE A 134 -3.60 10.51 14.57
CA PHE A 134 -3.08 9.15 14.41
C PHE A 134 -3.35 8.71 12.97
N VAL A 135 -2.29 8.49 12.21
CA VAL A 135 -2.39 8.08 10.80
C VAL A 135 -2.02 6.61 10.69
N MET A 136 -3.02 5.78 10.37
CA MET A 136 -2.95 4.33 10.47
C MET A 136 -3.25 3.64 9.13
N ALA A 137 -2.83 2.38 9.01
CA ALA A 137 -3.20 1.50 7.89
C ALA A 137 -3.58 0.09 8.37
N ASN A 138 -4.25 -0.69 7.53
CA ASN A 138 -4.81 -2.00 7.89
C ASN A 138 -3.80 -3.17 7.91
N ALA A 139 -2.57 -2.92 8.34
CA ALA A 139 -1.55 -3.95 8.56
C ALA A 139 -0.72 -3.61 9.82
N PRO A 140 -0.26 -4.60 10.60
CA PRO A 140 0.40 -4.37 11.89
C PRO A 140 1.82 -3.78 11.77
N ALA A 141 2.43 -3.84 10.59
CA ALA A 141 3.76 -3.32 10.31
C ALA A 141 3.79 -2.59 8.97
N PHE A 142 4.79 -1.73 8.79
CA PHE A 142 4.99 -0.96 7.57
C PHE A 142 5.57 -1.86 6.48
N ALA A 143 5.28 -1.57 5.20
CA ALA A 143 5.78 -2.39 4.10
C ALA A 143 7.28 -2.21 3.82
N ALA A 144 7.89 -1.16 4.39
CA ALA A 144 9.32 -0.89 4.26
C ALA A 144 9.98 -0.91 5.65
N PRO A 145 11.15 -1.55 5.80
CA PRO A 145 11.88 -1.55 7.07
C PRO A 145 12.39 -0.17 7.44
N ASP A 146 12.92 0.58 6.46
CA ASP A 146 13.65 1.84 6.68
C ASP A 146 13.28 2.90 5.62
N PRO A 147 13.77 4.15 5.76
CA PRO A 147 13.53 5.21 4.78
C PRO A 147 13.94 4.88 3.35
N LYS A 148 15.03 4.14 3.17
CA LYS A 148 15.61 3.86 1.84
C LYS A 148 14.76 2.88 1.08
N ALA A 149 14.32 1.81 1.75
CA ALA A 149 13.33 0.88 1.23
C ALA A 149 11.99 1.58 0.96
N PHE A 150 11.59 2.52 1.82
CA PHE A 150 10.36 3.29 1.60
C PHE A 150 10.46 4.14 0.33
N ALA A 151 11.56 4.88 0.15
CA ALA A 151 11.79 5.68 -1.06
C ALA A 151 11.84 4.80 -2.32
N ALA A 152 12.48 3.63 -2.27
CA ALA A 152 12.53 2.69 -3.40
C ALA A 152 11.13 2.17 -3.78
N ASN A 153 10.31 1.79 -2.79
CA ASN A 153 8.93 1.35 -3.02
C ASN A 153 8.08 2.47 -3.63
N LEU A 154 8.26 3.72 -3.16
CA LEU A 154 7.54 4.87 -3.69
C LEU A 154 7.99 5.21 -5.12
N SER A 155 9.28 5.13 -5.44
CA SER A 155 9.78 5.34 -6.81
C SER A 155 9.12 4.39 -7.81
N LEU A 156 8.92 3.12 -7.42
CA LEU A 156 8.19 2.15 -8.25
C LEU A 156 6.72 2.55 -8.44
N LEU A 157 6.07 3.04 -7.39
CA LEU A 157 4.69 3.53 -7.47
C LEU A 157 4.56 4.80 -8.33
N ALA A 158 5.50 5.74 -8.19
CA ALA A 158 5.57 6.95 -8.99
C ALA A 158 5.74 6.61 -10.48
N ALA A 159 6.65 5.68 -10.82
CA ALA A 159 6.86 5.21 -12.18
C ALA A 159 5.63 4.51 -12.79
N THR A 160 4.70 4.02 -11.98
CA THR A 160 3.46 3.38 -12.42
C THR A 160 2.24 4.30 -12.34
N THR A 161 2.39 5.55 -11.89
CA THR A 161 1.28 6.50 -11.73
C THR A 161 0.63 6.83 -13.08
N ASP A 162 1.39 6.96 -14.16
CA ASP A 162 0.87 7.19 -15.53
C ASP A 162 0.32 5.93 -16.23
N THR A 163 0.28 4.77 -15.56
CA THR A 163 -0.26 3.55 -16.17
C THR A 163 -1.80 3.56 -16.16
N GLY A 164 -2.43 3.19 -17.29
CA GLY A 164 -3.89 3.24 -17.44
C GLY A 164 -4.64 2.40 -16.39
N GLN A 165 -5.83 2.84 -15.97
CA GLN A 165 -6.60 2.13 -14.93
C GLN A 165 -6.88 0.66 -15.27
N ALA A 166 -7.07 0.34 -16.55
CA ALA A 166 -7.30 -1.03 -16.99
C ALA A 166 -6.08 -1.95 -16.73
N TRP A 167 -4.88 -1.41 -16.90
CA TRP A 167 -3.62 -2.07 -16.51
C TRP A 167 -3.53 -2.30 -15.00
N LYS A 168 -3.78 -1.25 -14.20
CA LYS A 168 -3.78 -1.33 -12.72
C LYS A 168 -4.79 -2.36 -12.19
N LYS A 169 -5.97 -2.45 -12.81
CA LYS A 169 -7.01 -3.45 -12.49
C LYS A 169 -6.55 -4.88 -12.80
N ALA A 170 -6.00 -5.11 -13.99
CA ALA A 170 -5.52 -6.43 -14.40
C ALA A 170 -4.34 -6.89 -13.53
N PHE A 171 -3.40 -5.99 -13.23
CA PHE A 171 -2.25 -6.27 -12.36
C PHE A 171 -2.67 -6.60 -10.93
N SER A 172 -3.53 -5.78 -10.32
CA SER A 172 -4.07 -6.04 -8.98
C SER A 172 -4.86 -7.35 -8.92
N ALA A 173 -5.64 -7.69 -9.95
CA ALA A 173 -6.34 -8.97 -10.02
C ALA A 173 -5.38 -10.18 -10.05
N ALA A 174 -4.28 -10.08 -10.79
CA ALA A 174 -3.26 -11.13 -10.83
C ALA A 174 -2.57 -11.29 -9.46
N LEU A 175 -2.20 -10.18 -8.80
CA LEU A 175 -1.59 -10.22 -7.47
C LEU A 175 -2.53 -10.81 -6.40
N ARG A 176 -3.83 -10.49 -6.46
CA ARG A 176 -4.83 -11.12 -5.57
C ARG A 176 -4.93 -12.62 -5.78
N GLY A 177 -4.90 -13.08 -7.04
CA GLY A 177 -4.89 -14.50 -7.36
C GLY A 177 -3.65 -15.22 -6.80
N ALA A 178 -2.48 -14.58 -6.91
CA ALA A 178 -1.23 -15.07 -6.34
C ALA A 178 -1.27 -15.12 -4.80
N GLU A 179 -1.74 -14.05 -4.14
CA GLU A 179 -1.87 -14.03 -2.67
C GLU A 179 -2.84 -15.10 -2.18
N SER A 180 -3.99 -15.26 -2.85
CA SER A 180 -4.98 -16.30 -2.48
C SER A 180 -4.38 -17.71 -2.57
N ALA A 181 -3.51 -17.97 -3.55
CA ALA A 181 -2.81 -19.24 -3.68
C ALA A 181 -1.73 -19.44 -2.60
N VAL A 182 -1.03 -18.37 -2.22
CA VAL A 182 -0.06 -18.37 -1.11
C VAL A 182 -0.78 -18.62 0.23
N GLU A 183 -1.91 -17.96 0.47
CA GLU A 183 -2.78 -18.18 1.64
C GLU A 183 -3.32 -19.60 1.72
N ALA A 184 -3.75 -20.19 0.61
CA ALA A 184 -4.19 -21.58 0.57
C ALA A 184 -3.09 -22.59 0.96
N LEU A 185 -1.82 -22.21 0.81
CA LEU A 185 -0.65 -22.98 1.22
C LEU A 185 -0.13 -22.61 2.62
N GLY A 186 -0.86 -21.77 3.37
CA GLY A 186 -0.52 -21.34 4.73
C GLY A 186 0.46 -20.16 4.81
N GLY A 187 0.79 -19.51 3.69
CA GLY A 187 1.63 -18.31 3.67
C GLY A 187 0.83 -17.02 3.59
N LYS A 188 1.49 -15.87 3.82
CA LYS A 188 0.99 -14.53 3.45
C LYS A 188 2.15 -13.72 2.89
N SER A 189 1.93 -12.91 1.86
CA SER A 189 2.96 -12.02 1.32
C SER A 189 2.61 -10.55 1.58
N PRO A 190 3.31 -9.90 2.52
CA PRO A 190 3.20 -8.45 2.75
C PRO A 190 3.45 -7.64 1.47
N THR A 191 4.35 -8.11 0.60
CA THR A 191 4.69 -7.48 -0.66
C THR A 191 3.54 -7.56 -1.67
N LEU A 192 2.95 -8.74 -1.90
CA LEU A 192 1.81 -8.90 -2.82
C LEU A 192 0.60 -8.08 -2.34
N THR A 193 0.34 -8.15 -1.04
CA THR A 193 -0.69 -7.36 -0.37
C THR A 193 -0.46 -5.85 -0.59
N SER A 194 0.77 -5.36 -0.41
CA SER A 194 1.10 -3.93 -0.59
C SER A 194 0.99 -3.44 -2.05
N LEU A 195 1.23 -4.32 -3.03
CA LEU A 195 1.18 -4.01 -4.47
C LEU A 195 -0.21 -4.20 -5.09
N GLY A 196 -1.22 -4.53 -4.29
CA GLY A 196 -2.61 -4.59 -4.70
C GLY A 196 -3.25 -5.97 -4.66
N GLY A 197 -2.63 -6.91 -3.94
CA GLY A 197 -3.16 -8.23 -3.61
C GLY A 197 -4.11 -8.26 -2.41
N GLN A 198 -4.48 -7.10 -1.85
CA GLN A 198 -5.36 -7.01 -0.69
C GLN A 198 -6.72 -7.69 -0.93
N PRO A 199 -7.31 -8.35 0.08
CA PRO A 199 -8.68 -8.84 0.00
C PRO A 199 -9.70 -7.69 -0.17
N ILE A 200 -10.69 -7.90 -1.04
CA ILE A 200 -11.80 -6.96 -1.24
C ILE A 200 -12.87 -7.21 -0.17
N THR A 201 -12.56 -6.81 1.05
CA THR A 201 -13.39 -6.94 2.26
C THR A 201 -14.03 -5.61 2.67
N HIS A 202 -14.99 -5.66 3.58
CA HIS A 202 -15.69 -4.49 4.07
C HIS A 202 -14.75 -3.62 4.95
N PRO A 203 -14.49 -2.34 4.59
CA PRO A 203 -13.45 -1.55 5.23
C PRO A 203 -13.62 -1.32 6.74
N LEU A 204 -14.85 -1.20 7.23
CA LEU A 204 -15.10 -0.94 8.66
C LEU A 204 -14.88 -2.16 9.56
N GLY A 205 -14.71 -3.36 8.98
CA GLY A 205 -14.40 -4.58 9.72
C GLY A 205 -12.90 -4.78 10.00
N GLU A 206 -12.05 -3.90 9.46
CA GLU A 206 -10.58 -3.98 9.57
C GLU A 206 -10.08 -3.40 10.90
N THR A 207 -8.93 -3.90 11.35
CA THR A 207 -8.13 -3.24 12.40
C THR A 207 -7.04 -2.40 11.73
N PHE A 208 -6.85 -1.18 12.21
CA PHE A 208 -5.85 -0.26 11.69
C PHE A 208 -4.73 -0.06 12.71
N TYR A 209 -3.51 0.15 12.25
CA TYR A 209 -2.33 0.26 13.11
C TYR A 209 -1.50 1.46 12.69
N THR A 210 -0.80 2.07 13.65
CA THR A 210 0.18 3.11 13.32
C THR A 210 1.34 2.59 12.49
N GLN A 211 1.55 1.27 12.46
CA GLN A 211 2.63 0.51 11.80
C GLN A 211 4.03 0.80 12.34
N THR A 212 4.31 2.05 12.68
CA THR A 212 5.54 2.55 13.26
C THR A 212 5.39 2.84 14.75
N PRO A 213 6.50 2.84 15.52
CA PRO A 213 6.50 3.19 16.94
C PRO A 213 6.40 4.69 17.21
N PHE A 214 5.88 5.02 18.39
CA PHE A 214 5.70 6.36 18.92
C PHE A 214 6.24 6.41 20.35
N ARG A 215 6.73 7.56 20.78
CA ARG A 215 6.83 7.88 22.21
C ARG A 215 5.41 7.84 22.78
N HIS A 216 5.27 7.35 23.99
CA HIS A 216 4.02 7.29 24.74
C HIS A 216 4.28 7.78 26.16
N GLY A 217 4.50 9.09 26.29
CA GLY A 217 4.99 9.74 27.51
C GLY A 217 6.36 9.21 27.92
N ASP A 218 6.42 8.48 29.04
CA ASP A 218 7.64 7.85 29.53
C ASP A 218 7.95 6.51 28.85
N GLN A 219 7.07 6.01 27.96
CA GLN A 219 7.18 4.69 27.35
C GLN A 219 7.35 4.78 25.82
N VAL A 220 7.53 3.63 25.17
CA VAL A 220 7.48 3.47 23.70
C VAL A 220 6.33 2.54 23.32
N ALA A 221 5.58 2.87 22.27
CA ALA A 221 4.41 2.09 21.88
C ALA A 221 4.13 2.06 20.36
N LYS A 222 3.40 1.04 19.93
CA LYS A 222 2.56 1.08 18.72
C LYS A 222 1.09 1.22 19.11
N LEU A 223 0.26 1.80 18.24
CA LEU A 223 -1.18 1.92 18.50
C LEU A 223 -2.00 1.22 17.41
N SER A 224 -3.20 0.77 17.79
CA SER A 224 -4.18 0.22 16.86
C SER A 224 -5.59 0.73 17.11
N LEU A 225 -6.42 0.76 16.07
CA LEU A 225 -7.85 1.05 16.12
C LEU A 225 -8.61 -0.20 15.67
N ALA A 226 -9.35 -0.81 16.58
CA ALA A 226 -10.01 -2.09 16.34
C ALA A 226 -11.53 -2.00 16.54
N PRO A 227 -12.34 -2.63 15.66
CA PRO A 227 -13.79 -2.62 15.77
C PRO A 227 -14.27 -3.43 16.99
N VAL A 228 -15.21 -2.88 17.77
CA VAL A 228 -15.75 -3.55 18.97
C VAL A 228 -17.26 -3.69 19.01
N SER A 229 -18.01 -2.80 18.36
CA SER A 229 -19.46 -2.98 18.22
C SER A 229 -19.78 -4.26 17.43
N SER A 230 -20.90 -4.93 17.77
CA SER A 230 -21.33 -6.17 17.11
C SER A 230 -21.51 -5.98 15.59
N GLY A 231 -22.06 -4.83 15.18
CA GLY A 231 -22.23 -4.48 13.77
C GLY A 231 -20.91 -4.41 13.01
N LEU A 232 -19.88 -3.76 13.56
CA LEU A 232 -18.57 -3.71 12.92
C LEU A 232 -17.85 -5.06 12.93
N ARG A 233 -17.93 -5.81 14.03
CA ARG A 233 -17.33 -7.15 14.13
C ARG A 233 -17.91 -8.12 13.10
N ALA A 234 -19.21 -8.01 12.80
CA ALA A 234 -19.86 -8.80 11.75
C ALA A 234 -19.37 -8.49 10.33
N LEU A 235 -18.66 -7.37 10.13
CA LEU A 235 -18.09 -6.98 8.84
C LEU A 235 -16.65 -7.50 8.64
N ALA A 236 -16.01 -8.02 9.69
CA ALA A 236 -14.65 -8.54 9.62
C ALA A 236 -14.54 -9.65 8.56
N GLY A 237 -13.64 -9.49 7.59
CA GLY A 237 -13.44 -10.44 6.49
C GLY A 237 -14.62 -10.55 5.51
N ARG A 238 -15.69 -9.77 5.67
CA ARG A 238 -16.87 -9.85 4.80
C ARG A 238 -16.50 -9.36 3.40
N PRO A 239 -16.66 -10.17 2.33
CA PRO A 239 -16.34 -9.75 0.98
C PRO A 239 -17.32 -8.66 0.48
N VAL A 240 -16.81 -7.78 -0.39
CA VAL A 240 -17.61 -6.74 -1.07
C VAL A 240 -17.57 -6.98 -2.58
N ASP A 241 -18.74 -7.00 -3.22
CA ASP A 241 -18.80 -7.02 -4.69
C ASP A 241 -18.59 -5.59 -5.23
N VAL A 242 -17.48 -5.40 -5.93
CA VAL A 242 -17.09 -4.12 -6.56
C VAL A 242 -17.19 -4.17 -8.08
N ARG A 243 -17.68 -5.27 -8.68
CA ARG A 243 -17.77 -5.41 -10.14
C ARG A 243 -18.75 -4.39 -10.70
N GLY A 244 -18.27 -3.54 -11.61
CA GLY A 244 -19.07 -2.46 -12.18
C GLY A 244 -19.47 -1.38 -11.17
N ARG A 245 -18.88 -1.40 -9.96
CA ARG A 245 -19.14 -0.45 -8.87
C ARG A 245 -17.84 0.27 -8.52
N PRO A 246 -17.48 1.35 -9.24
CA PRO A 246 -16.24 2.08 -9.00
C PRO A 246 -16.06 2.58 -7.58
N ASN A 247 -17.16 2.72 -6.82
CA ASN A 247 -17.19 3.16 -5.43
C ASN A 247 -17.78 2.09 -4.50
N GLY A 248 -17.76 0.81 -4.88
CA GLY A 248 -18.43 -0.26 -4.13
C GLY A 248 -18.04 -0.31 -2.65
N LEU A 249 -16.77 -0.10 -2.29
CA LEU A 249 -16.34 -0.05 -0.89
C LEU A 249 -16.90 1.17 -0.16
N ARG A 250 -16.94 2.34 -0.81
CA ARG A 250 -17.53 3.57 -0.25
C ARG A 250 -19.04 3.39 -0.05
N GLU A 251 -19.73 2.80 -1.01
CA GLU A 251 -21.18 2.53 -0.98
C GLU A 251 -21.55 1.64 0.20
N GLU A 252 -20.82 0.54 0.44
CA GLU A 252 -21.07 -0.33 1.60
C GLU A 252 -20.86 0.41 2.93
N VAL A 253 -19.82 1.25 3.02
CA VAL A 253 -19.54 2.05 4.22
C VAL A 253 -20.63 3.09 4.48
N ILE A 254 -21.11 3.78 3.43
CA ILE A 254 -22.24 4.72 3.50
C ILE A 254 -23.48 3.99 3.99
N ALA A 255 -23.80 2.84 3.39
CA ALA A 255 -24.98 2.05 3.77
C ALA A 255 -24.92 1.63 5.23
N PHE A 256 -23.76 1.17 5.71
CA PHE A 256 -23.59 0.76 7.10
C PHE A 256 -23.81 1.93 8.08
N LEU A 257 -23.08 3.05 7.91
CA LEU A 257 -23.09 4.18 8.86
C LEU A 257 -24.37 5.01 8.82
N ARG A 258 -25.19 4.88 7.77
CA ARG A 258 -26.55 5.42 7.75
C ARG A 258 -27.43 4.77 8.81
N ASP A 259 -27.31 3.45 8.98
CA ASP A 259 -28.27 2.64 9.74
C ASP A 259 -27.72 2.17 11.09
N HIS A 260 -26.41 2.21 11.28
CA HIS A 260 -25.73 1.67 12.47
C HIS A 260 -24.87 2.71 13.15
N GLU A 261 -24.83 2.65 14.47
CA GLU A 261 -23.76 3.26 15.25
C GLU A 261 -22.52 2.37 15.17
N ALA A 262 -21.35 2.98 15.33
CA ALA A 262 -20.08 2.31 15.18
C ALA A 262 -19.16 2.60 16.37
N GLU A 263 -18.56 1.56 16.93
CA GLU A 263 -17.61 1.69 18.04
C GLU A 263 -16.29 0.97 17.77
N TRP A 264 -15.19 1.69 18.02
CA TRP A 264 -13.83 1.18 17.97
C TRP A 264 -13.10 1.42 19.29
N GLU A 265 -12.13 0.57 19.59
CA GLU A 265 -11.14 0.84 20.62
C GLU A 265 -9.85 1.34 20.00
N LEU A 266 -9.34 2.45 20.53
CA LEU A 266 -7.96 2.84 20.33
C LEU A 266 -7.13 2.14 21.42
N ARG A 267 -6.15 1.37 20.98
CA ARG A 267 -5.34 0.46 21.80
C ARG A 267 -3.87 0.79 21.68
N VAL A 268 -3.11 0.44 22.72
CA VAL A 268 -1.68 0.67 22.85
C VAL A 268 -1.00 -0.67 23.11
N GLN A 269 0.06 -0.93 22.36
CA GLN A 269 1.00 -2.04 22.58
C GLN A 269 2.33 -1.43 23.02
N LEU A 270 2.69 -1.64 24.29
CA LEU A 270 3.94 -1.10 24.85
C LEU A 270 5.13 -1.93 24.41
N ARG A 271 6.28 -1.28 24.20
CA ARG A 271 7.52 -1.97 23.89
C ARG A 271 8.09 -2.60 25.16
N THR A 272 8.34 -3.91 25.14
CA THR A 272 8.88 -4.66 26.28
C THR A 272 10.21 -5.36 25.98
N ASN A 273 10.59 -5.46 24.70
CA ASN A 273 11.78 -6.17 24.28
C ASN A 273 12.45 -5.50 23.06
N PRO A 274 13.64 -4.91 23.21
CA PRO A 274 14.30 -4.22 22.12
C PRO A 274 14.72 -5.12 20.95
N GLY A 275 14.91 -6.43 21.17
CA GLY A 275 15.33 -7.37 20.14
C GLY A 275 14.21 -7.80 19.20
N THR A 276 12.98 -7.88 19.70
CA THR A 276 11.78 -8.30 18.93
C THR A 276 10.89 -7.13 18.55
N MET A 277 11.06 -5.97 19.21
CA MET A 277 10.28 -4.75 18.99
C MET A 277 11.18 -3.58 18.57
N PRO A 278 11.79 -3.63 17.37
CA PRO A 278 12.73 -2.59 16.93
C PRO A 278 12.03 -1.25 16.68
N VAL A 279 12.76 -0.15 16.92
CA VAL A 279 12.32 1.22 16.63
C VAL A 279 12.62 1.62 15.19
N GLU A 280 13.80 1.29 14.69
CA GLU A 280 14.26 1.70 13.36
C GLU A 280 13.82 0.77 12.23
N ASP A 281 13.42 -0.47 12.52
CA ASP A 281 12.84 -1.39 11.54
C ASP A 281 11.31 -1.41 11.66
N ALA A 282 10.65 -0.67 10.77
CA ALA A 282 9.19 -0.55 10.74
C ALA A 282 8.48 -1.77 10.13
N SER A 283 9.22 -2.70 9.53
CA SER A 283 8.64 -3.88 8.88
C SER A 283 8.35 -5.04 9.83
N VAL A 284 8.82 -4.95 11.08
CA VAL A 284 8.62 -5.99 12.11
C VAL A 284 7.30 -5.77 12.85
N PRO A 285 6.34 -6.71 12.75
CA PRO A 285 5.20 -6.76 13.66
C PRO A 285 5.70 -7.11 15.07
N TRP A 286 5.25 -6.37 16.09
CA TRP A 286 5.62 -6.66 17.47
C TRP A 286 4.78 -7.83 18.00
N PRO A 287 5.38 -8.88 18.57
CA PRO A 287 4.63 -10.06 19.02
C PRO A 287 3.59 -9.70 20.09
N GLU A 288 2.31 -10.01 19.82
CA GLU A 288 1.22 -9.73 20.77
C GLU A 288 1.30 -10.63 22.02
N GLU A 289 2.00 -11.77 21.92
CA GLU A 289 2.27 -12.67 23.04
C GLU A 289 3.29 -12.08 24.04
N GLU A 290 4.19 -11.20 23.58
CA GLU A 290 5.15 -10.50 24.44
C GLU A 290 4.58 -9.18 24.98
N SER A 291 3.70 -8.53 24.22
CA SER A 291 2.99 -7.32 24.64
C SER A 291 1.67 -7.21 23.88
N PRO A 292 0.51 -7.36 24.53
CA PRO A 292 -0.78 -7.29 23.85
C PRO A 292 -1.21 -5.82 23.61
N TYR A 293 -2.12 -5.62 22.65
CA TYR A 293 -2.81 -4.34 22.49
C TYR A 293 -3.86 -4.15 23.60
N ILE A 294 -3.68 -3.13 24.45
CA ILE A 294 -4.58 -2.80 25.55
C ILE A 294 -5.36 -1.53 25.21
N ALA A 295 -6.68 -1.54 25.40
CA ALA A 295 -7.53 -0.39 25.11
C ALA A 295 -7.22 0.80 26.05
N VAL A 296 -7.05 1.98 25.47
CA VAL A 296 -6.84 3.24 26.20
C VAL A 296 -7.94 4.26 25.95
N ALA A 297 -8.66 4.14 24.84
CA ALA A 297 -9.81 4.98 24.54
C ALA A 297 -10.86 4.23 23.70
N ARG A 298 -12.09 4.73 23.71
CA ARG A 298 -13.18 4.27 22.85
C ARG A 298 -13.65 5.40 21.93
N ILE A 299 -13.71 5.12 20.64
CA ILE A 299 -14.32 6.00 19.65
C ILE A 299 -15.74 5.51 19.37
N THR A 300 -16.68 6.43 19.43
CA THR A 300 -18.09 6.21 19.07
C THR A 300 -18.46 7.14 17.92
N ALA A 301 -19.13 6.60 16.92
CA ALA A 301 -19.70 7.36 15.81
C ALA A 301 -21.20 7.07 15.72
N PRO A 302 -22.06 8.09 15.85
CA PRO A 302 -23.49 7.90 15.67
C PRO A 302 -23.81 7.63 14.20
N ARG A 303 -25.06 7.21 13.94
CA ARG A 303 -25.63 7.13 12.59
C ARG A 303 -25.47 8.48 11.88
N GLN A 304 -24.88 8.47 10.69
CA GLN A 304 -24.57 9.69 9.96
C GLN A 304 -24.29 9.44 8.48
N PRO A 305 -24.39 10.47 7.63
CA PRO A 305 -23.79 10.42 6.29
C PRO A 305 -22.29 10.10 6.41
N ALA A 306 -21.82 9.04 5.76
CA ALA A 306 -20.39 8.72 5.81
C ALA A 306 -19.57 9.55 4.81
N TRP A 307 -20.17 10.00 3.71
CA TRP A 307 -19.46 10.70 2.65
C TRP A 307 -20.45 11.49 1.79
N ASN A 308 -20.11 12.74 1.49
CA ASN A 308 -20.71 13.56 0.44
C ASN A 308 -19.66 14.60 0.00
N GLU A 309 -19.95 15.35 -1.06
CA GLU A 309 -19.00 16.34 -1.59
C GLU A 309 -18.67 17.46 -0.61
N ALA A 310 -19.64 17.92 0.17
CA ALA A 310 -19.42 18.97 1.15
C ALA A 310 -18.47 18.51 2.27
N ARG A 311 -18.68 17.31 2.82
CA ARG A 311 -17.76 16.67 3.78
C ARG A 311 -16.38 16.51 3.18
N ALA A 312 -16.31 16.06 1.93
CA ALA A 312 -15.04 15.89 1.25
C ALA A 312 -14.37 17.26 1.04
N GLY A 313 -15.08 18.34 0.75
CA GLY A 313 -14.50 19.69 0.72
C GLY A 313 -13.92 20.07 2.09
N GLN A 314 -14.70 19.88 3.15
CA GLN A 314 -14.28 20.17 4.53
C GLN A 314 -13.04 19.38 4.96
N VAL A 315 -13.03 18.06 4.74
CA VAL A 315 -11.98 17.17 5.26
C VAL A 315 -10.91 16.89 4.23
N ASP A 316 -11.29 16.49 3.02
CA ASP A 316 -10.31 16.19 1.99
C ASP A 316 -9.58 17.44 1.55
N ASP A 317 -10.20 18.61 1.37
CA ASP A 317 -9.45 19.83 1.01
C ASP A 317 -8.99 20.60 2.25
N GLY A 318 -9.89 20.86 3.20
CA GLY A 318 -9.64 21.78 4.31
C GLY A 318 -8.72 21.24 5.43
N LEU A 319 -8.54 19.93 5.56
CA LEU A 319 -7.76 19.34 6.65
C LEU A 319 -6.50 18.61 6.17
N ALA A 320 -5.48 18.61 7.02
CA ALA A 320 -4.33 17.71 6.96
C ALA A 320 -4.35 16.75 8.15
N PHE A 321 -3.89 15.52 7.93
CA PHE A 321 -3.66 14.53 8.98
C PHE A 321 -2.19 14.18 8.95
N SER A 322 -1.45 14.37 10.05
CA SER A 322 0.00 14.12 10.09
C SER A 322 0.39 13.38 11.35
N PRO A 323 1.23 12.34 11.30
CA PRO A 323 1.80 11.73 12.52
C PRO A 323 2.51 12.76 13.41
N TRP A 324 3.00 13.86 12.83
CA TRP A 324 3.71 14.91 13.52
C TRP A 324 2.81 16.04 14.04
N HIS A 325 1.49 15.94 13.90
CA HIS A 325 0.53 16.86 14.52
C HIS A 325 0.03 16.25 15.83
N GLY A 326 0.60 16.68 16.96
CA GLY A 326 0.27 16.07 18.25
C GLY A 326 1.12 16.57 19.40
N LEU A 327 0.93 15.92 20.54
CA LEU A 327 1.72 16.15 21.74
C LEU A 327 3.14 15.65 21.55
N ALA A 328 4.12 16.33 22.16
CA ALA A 328 5.50 15.86 22.26
C ALA A 328 5.58 14.49 22.98
N ALA A 329 4.63 14.21 23.88
CA ALA A 329 4.46 12.91 24.52
C ALA A 329 4.10 11.78 23.56
N HIS A 330 3.55 12.09 22.38
CA HIS A 330 3.16 11.15 21.32
C HIS A 330 4.02 11.34 20.06
N ARG A 331 5.31 11.64 20.25
CA ARG A 331 6.26 11.86 19.16
C ARG A 331 6.44 10.59 18.31
N PRO A 332 6.26 10.65 16.98
CA PRO A 332 6.61 9.53 16.09
C PRO A 332 8.11 9.19 16.18
N LEU A 333 8.45 7.90 16.24
CA LEU A 333 9.84 7.41 16.35
C LEU A 333 10.29 6.60 15.13
N GLY A 334 11.60 6.58 14.88
CA GLY A 334 12.22 5.79 13.83
C GLY A 334 12.29 6.51 12.47
N GLY A 335 13.21 6.07 11.61
CA GLY A 335 13.54 6.73 10.34
C GLY A 335 12.33 6.93 9.44
N VAL A 336 11.46 5.93 9.30
CA VAL A 336 10.24 6.02 8.47
C VAL A 336 9.36 7.18 8.94
N ASN A 337 9.19 7.36 10.25
CA ASN A 337 8.41 8.48 10.76
C ASN A 337 9.11 9.82 10.54
N ARG A 338 10.44 9.90 10.69
CA ARG A 338 11.20 11.14 10.45
C ARG A 338 11.03 11.64 9.01
N VAL A 339 11.20 10.78 8.01
CA VAL A 339 11.01 11.17 6.59
C VAL A 339 9.55 11.46 6.23
N ARG A 340 8.57 10.91 6.98
CA ARG A 340 7.15 11.24 6.80
C ARG A 340 6.84 12.69 7.20
N LYS A 341 7.64 13.36 8.04
CA LYS A 341 7.34 14.73 8.47
C LYS A 341 7.23 15.68 7.27
N GLU A 342 8.32 15.79 6.52
CA GLU A 342 8.42 16.70 5.37
C GLU A 342 7.46 16.29 4.25
N ALA A 343 7.23 14.99 4.05
CA ALA A 343 6.31 14.51 3.03
C ALA A 343 4.86 14.95 3.28
N TYR A 344 4.41 14.90 4.54
CA TYR A 344 3.07 15.31 4.93
C TYR A 344 2.90 16.83 4.88
N GLU A 345 3.90 17.58 5.37
CA GLU A 345 3.94 19.05 5.28
C GLU A 345 3.92 19.52 3.82
N GLY A 346 4.78 18.92 2.98
CA GLY A 346 4.87 19.23 1.55
C GLY A 346 3.61 18.88 0.77
N ALA A 347 2.93 17.78 1.14
CA ALA A 347 1.67 17.38 0.51
C ALA A 347 0.50 18.31 0.90
N ALA A 348 0.44 18.72 2.17
CA ALA A 348 -0.54 19.68 2.68
C ALA A 348 -0.35 21.06 2.03
N ALA A 349 0.89 21.57 2.00
CA ALA A 349 1.21 22.86 1.38
C ALA A 349 0.84 22.90 -0.11
N PHE A 350 1.17 21.85 -0.87
CA PHE A 350 0.82 21.77 -2.30
C PHE A 350 -0.69 21.83 -2.53
N ARG A 351 -1.45 21.03 -1.77
CA ARG A 351 -2.92 21.04 -1.82
C ARG A 351 -3.48 22.42 -1.50
N GLY A 352 -3.04 23.01 -0.39
CA GLY A 352 -3.52 24.32 0.04
C GLY A 352 -3.26 25.42 -1.00
N GLN A 353 -2.07 25.41 -1.61
CA GLN A 353 -1.68 26.35 -2.65
C GLN A 353 -2.46 26.12 -3.95
N LYS A 354 -2.47 24.89 -4.48
CA LYS A 354 -3.05 24.59 -5.80
C LYS A 354 -4.57 24.63 -5.81
N ASN A 355 -5.22 24.23 -4.71
CA ASN A 355 -6.67 24.30 -4.57
C ASN A 355 -7.15 25.68 -4.10
N ARG A 356 -6.24 26.60 -3.76
CA ARG A 356 -6.56 27.91 -3.18
C ARG A 356 -7.46 27.79 -1.94
N CYS A 357 -7.22 26.73 -1.15
CA CYS A 357 -7.96 26.40 0.05
C CYS A 357 -6.93 26.19 1.17
N PRO A 358 -6.55 27.25 1.90
CA PRO A 358 -5.60 27.12 3.00
C PRO A 358 -6.06 26.05 3.98
N ILE A 359 -5.17 25.10 4.29
CA ILE A 359 -5.43 24.06 5.27
C ILE A 359 -5.31 24.69 6.67
N ALA A 360 -6.29 24.44 7.52
CA ALA A 360 -6.32 24.93 8.89
C ALA A 360 -6.70 23.79 9.85
N GLU A 361 -6.16 23.83 11.06
CA GLU A 361 -6.60 22.92 12.12
C GLU A 361 -8.05 23.25 12.54
N PRO A 362 -8.87 22.23 12.81
CA PRO A 362 -10.28 22.42 13.11
C PRO A 362 -10.49 22.93 14.53
N SER A 363 -11.51 23.76 14.70
CA SER A 363 -12.01 24.16 16.01
C SER A 363 -12.94 23.10 16.61
N PRO A 364 -13.15 23.06 17.94
CA PRO A 364 -14.03 22.08 18.60
C PRO A 364 -15.49 22.09 18.14
N ASP A 365 -15.94 23.20 17.57
CA ASP A 365 -17.27 23.40 17.01
C ASP A 365 -17.40 22.96 15.54
N LEU A 366 -16.33 22.47 14.90
CA LEU A 366 -16.42 21.91 13.55
C LEU A 366 -17.55 20.89 13.47
N ARG A 367 -18.43 21.08 12.48
CA ARG A 367 -19.49 20.14 12.12
C ARG A 367 -19.33 19.76 10.66
N LEU A 368 -19.18 18.47 10.41
CA LEU A 368 -19.24 17.91 9.07
C LEU A 368 -20.65 18.04 8.52
N ASP A 369 -20.76 18.31 7.23
CA ASP A 369 -22.03 18.43 6.53
C ASP A 369 -22.94 17.21 6.77
N HIS A 370 -24.24 17.46 6.98
CA HIS A 370 -25.25 16.42 7.21
C HIS A 370 -26.18 16.20 6.02
N GLY A 371 -25.86 16.80 4.87
CA GLY A 371 -26.54 16.54 3.60
C GLY A 371 -26.49 15.06 3.23
N ALA A 372 -27.43 14.64 2.39
CA ALA A 372 -27.53 13.26 1.95
C ALA A 372 -26.18 12.75 1.43
N ALA A 373 -25.82 11.52 1.81
CA ALA A 373 -24.65 10.87 1.26
C ALA A 373 -24.89 10.66 -0.24
N VAL A 374 -24.18 11.41 -1.08
CA VAL A 374 -24.25 11.22 -2.54
C VAL A 374 -23.07 10.36 -2.94
N THR A 375 -23.36 9.24 -3.57
CA THR A 375 -22.35 8.36 -4.17
C THR A 375 -21.89 8.99 -5.49
N TYR A 376 -21.00 9.98 -5.42
CA TYR A 376 -20.35 10.65 -6.56
C TYR A 376 -21.28 11.51 -7.47
N GLY A 377 -20.75 12.61 -8.00
CA GLY A 377 -21.33 13.42 -9.08
C GLY A 377 -22.25 14.57 -8.65
N THR A 378 -21.74 15.81 -8.69
CA THR A 378 -22.40 17.04 -9.23
C THR A 378 -21.60 18.35 -9.05
N ALA A 379 -20.49 18.38 -8.30
CA ALA A 379 -19.73 19.62 -8.08
C ALA A 379 -18.60 19.87 -9.13
N PRO A 380 -18.49 21.07 -9.72
CA PRO A 380 -17.37 21.44 -10.59
C PRO A 380 -16.04 21.41 -9.81
N GLY A 381 -15.04 20.71 -10.34
CA GLY A 381 -13.67 20.71 -9.79
C GLY A 381 -13.23 19.45 -9.04
N ARG A 382 -14.13 18.51 -8.74
CA ARG A 382 -13.73 17.16 -8.28
C ARG A 382 -14.13 16.05 -9.24
N GLU A 383 -15.23 16.24 -9.97
CA GLU A 383 -15.68 15.34 -11.04
C GLU A 383 -16.28 16.08 -12.27
N GLY A 384 -16.28 17.42 -12.26
CA GLY A 384 -16.90 18.23 -13.32
C GLY A 384 -16.09 18.39 -14.61
N ARG A 385 -14.85 17.89 -14.70
CA ARG A 385 -14.17 17.66 -15.97
C ARG A 385 -14.01 16.16 -16.16
N ARG A 386 -14.78 15.66 -17.11
CA ARG A 386 -14.92 14.24 -17.47
C ARG A 386 -13.55 13.65 -17.83
N PRO A 387 -13.20 12.44 -17.36
CA PRO A 387 -12.40 11.55 -18.20
C PRO A 387 -13.35 11.09 -19.33
N ASN A 388 -13.23 11.74 -20.50
CA ASN A 388 -13.99 11.58 -21.76
C ASN A 388 -14.76 12.84 -22.21
N THR A 389 -14.03 13.90 -22.56
CA THR A 389 -14.46 14.87 -23.58
C THR A 389 -13.72 14.63 -24.91
N PRO A 390 -14.38 14.81 -26.07
CA PRO A 390 -13.79 14.63 -27.40
C PRO A 390 -12.57 15.51 -27.71
N ASP A 391 -12.34 16.56 -26.91
CA ASP A 391 -11.37 17.62 -27.22
C ASP A 391 -10.00 17.44 -26.54
N ALA A 392 -9.77 16.30 -25.86
CA ALA A 392 -8.49 15.98 -25.23
C ALA A 392 -7.54 15.30 -26.22
N ARG A 393 -6.26 15.74 -26.25
CA ARG A 393 -5.22 15.19 -27.13
C ARG A 393 -5.07 13.67 -26.88
N PRO A 394 -4.83 12.84 -27.93
CA PRO A 394 -4.65 11.41 -27.76
C PRO A 394 -3.49 11.08 -26.80
N GLY A 395 -3.73 10.25 -25.77
CA GLY A 395 -2.70 9.76 -24.84
C GLY A 395 -2.89 10.11 -23.36
N THR A 396 -3.99 10.76 -22.96
CA THR A 396 -4.30 11.07 -21.55
C THR A 396 -5.28 10.07 -20.92
N ILE A 397 -5.11 9.80 -19.63
CA ILE A 397 -5.81 8.77 -18.83
C ILE A 397 -7.34 8.86 -19.00
N GLY A 398 -7.98 7.73 -19.32
CA GLY A 398 -9.44 7.61 -19.48
C GLY A 398 -9.93 7.36 -20.91
N GLN A 399 -9.07 7.60 -21.91
CA GLN A 399 -9.30 7.08 -23.26
C GLN A 399 -8.91 5.59 -23.32
N PRO A 400 -9.58 4.75 -24.14
CA PRO A 400 -9.03 3.46 -24.51
C PRO A 400 -7.62 3.72 -25.07
N LEU A 401 -6.63 2.91 -24.68
CA LEU A 401 -5.26 3.11 -25.15
C LEU A 401 -5.28 3.17 -26.70
N ASN A 402 -4.35 3.89 -27.33
CA ASN A 402 -4.24 3.72 -28.79
C ASN A 402 -3.96 2.24 -29.09
N GLU A 403 -4.32 1.75 -30.27
CA GLU A 403 -4.31 0.31 -30.57
C GLU A 403 -2.98 -0.36 -30.20
N THR A 404 -1.85 0.24 -30.61
CA THR A 404 -0.51 -0.23 -30.25
C THR A 404 -0.29 -0.29 -28.73
N MET A 405 -0.71 0.74 -27.99
CA MET A 405 -0.61 0.78 -26.53
C MET A 405 -1.59 -0.19 -25.84
N ARG A 406 -2.80 -0.45 -26.39
CA ARG A 406 -3.73 -1.49 -25.89
C ARG A 406 -3.10 -2.85 -26.03
N HIS A 407 -2.53 -3.16 -27.20
CA HIS A 407 -1.90 -4.43 -27.40
C HIS A 407 -0.61 -4.55 -26.59
N ALA A 408 0.20 -3.50 -26.45
CA ALA A 408 1.37 -3.50 -25.56
C ALA A 408 0.96 -3.70 -24.09
N ALA A 409 -0.09 -3.04 -23.61
CA ALA A 409 -0.59 -3.24 -22.25
C ALA A 409 -1.24 -4.63 -22.08
N GLY A 410 -1.99 -5.14 -23.05
CA GLY A 410 -2.50 -6.50 -23.00
C GLY A 410 -1.37 -7.54 -23.00
N GLY A 411 -0.35 -7.29 -23.83
CA GLY A 411 0.87 -8.06 -23.93
C GLY A 411 1.66 -8.09 -22.63
N ALA A 412 1.87 -6.93 -22.00
CA ALA A 412 2.59 -6.84 -20.74
C ALA A 412 1.87 -7.57 -19.61
N ALA A 413 0.53 -7.60 -19.64
CA ALA A 413 -0.29 -8.25 -18.61
C ALA A 413 -0.27 -9.76 -18.84
N GLY A 414 -0.31 -10.17 -20.11
CA GLY A 414 -0.06 -11.55 -20.51
C GLY A 414 1.34 -12.02 -20.11
N GLY A 415 2.35 -11.17 -20.31
CA GLY A 415 3.74 -11.43 -19.92
C GLY A 415 3.89 -11.60 -18.41
N LEU A 416 3.26 -10.74 -17.61
CA LEU A 416 3.23 -10.89 -16.15
C LEU A 416 2.52 -12.17 -15.70
N ALA A 417 1.36 -12.50 -16.28
CA ALA A 417 0.65 -13.73 -15.95
C ALA A 417 1.48 -14.98 -16.28
N ALA A 418 2.10 -15.00 -17.45
CA ALA A 418 3.03 -16.06 -17.87
C ALA A 418 4.29 -16.10 -16.99
N GLY A 419 4.81 -14.95 -16.59
CA GLY A 419 5.95 -14.81 -15.68
C GLY A 419 5.67 -15.33 -14.28
N VAL A 420 4.47 -15.13 -13.74
CA VAL A 420 4.03 -15.72 -12.46
C VAL A 420 3.94 -17.23 -12.56
N LEU A 421 3.29 -17.75 -13.61
CA LEU A 421 3.20 -19.19 -13.87
C LEU A 421 4.61 -19.82 -13.92
N LEU A 422 5.50 -19.21 -14.70
CA LEU A 422 6.85 -19.73 -14.90
C LEU A 422 7.71 -19.62 -13.64
N SER A 423 7.56 -18.52 -12.89
CA SER A 423 8.22 -18.34 -11.59
C SER A 423 7.81 -19.42 -10.60
N GLY A 424 6.52 -19.81 -10.57
CA GLY A 424 6.05 -20.92 -9.73
C GLY A 424 6.64 -22.27 -10.13
N ILE A 425 6.77 -22.54 -11.43
CA ILE A 425 7.42 -23.76 -11.94
C ILE A 425 8.89 -23.80 -11.53
N ILE A 426 9.64 -22.71 -11.75
CA ILE A 426 11.07 -22.62 -11.43
C ILE A 426 11.30 -22.76 -9.91
N ALA A 427 10.50 -22.07 -9.09
CA ALA A 427 10.57 -22.18 -7.64
C ALA A 427 10.26 -23.61 -7.17
N GLY A 428 9.23 -24.25 -7.74
CA GLY A 428 8.87 -25.64 -7.44
C GLY A 428 9.96 -26.65 -7.80
N MET A 429 10.63 -26.46 -8.95
CA MET A 429 11.77 -27.28 -9.36
C MET A 429 12.96 -27.13 -8.40
N GLY A 430 13.27 -25.91 -7.96
CA GLY A 430 14.31 -25.66 -6.96
C GLY A 430 13.99 -26.31 -5.61
N ALA A 431 12.76 -26.12 -5.12
CA ALA A 431 12.29 -26.70 -3.86
C ALA A 431 12.32 -28.23 -3.87
N ALA A 432 11.88 -28.87 -4.96
CA ALA A 432 11.91 -30.34 -5.11
C ALA A 432 13.34 -30.91 -5.10
N GLN A 433 14.33 -30.10 -5.44
CA GLN A 433 15.75 -30.47 -5.46
C GLN A 433 16.50 -30.04 -4.19
N GLY A 434 15.85 -29.32 -3.27
CA GLY A 434 16.47 -28.77 -2.06
C GLY A 434 17.46 -27.64 -2.33
N ARG A 435 17.31 -26.94 -3.46
CA ARG A 435 18.24 -25.90 -3.96
C ARG A 435 17.55 -24.54 -4.06
N ALA A 436 18.32 -23.46 -4.04
CA ALA A 436 17.83 -22.15 -4.45
C ALA A 436 17.31 -22.20 -5.90
N SER A 437 16.38 -21.31 -6.24
CA SER A 437 15.88 -21.23 -7.61
C SER A 437 17.02 -20.93 -8.62
N GLU A 438 16.85 -21.39 -9.87
CA GLU A 438 17.79 -21.03 -10.94
C GLU A 438 17.86 -19.50 -11.14
N LEU A 439 16.80 -18.77 -10.80
CA LEU A 439 16.76 -17.30 -10.83
C LEU A 439 17.68 -16.68 -9.77
N VAL A 440 17.69 -17.21 -8.54
CA VAL A 440 18.64 -16.78 -7.50
C VAL A 440 20.08 -17.08 -7.92
N THR A 441 20.30 -18.24 -8.54
CA THR A 441 21.63 -18.61 -9.05
C THR A 441 22.08 -17.64 -10.16
N LEU A 442 21.16 -17.26 -11.05
CA LEU A 442 21.38 -16.28 -12.11
C LEU A 442 21.69 -14.88 -11.54
N GLU A 443 20.93 -14.45 -10.54
CA GLU A 443 21.10 -13.17 -9.88
C GLU A 443 22.45 -13.07 -9.16
N ARG A 444 22.83 -14.11 -8.39
CA ARG A 444 24.14 -14.17 -7.72
C ARG A 444 25.30 -14.02 -8.70
N ARG A 445 25.21 -14.66 -9.87
CA ARG A 445 26.21 -14.54 -10.96
C ARG A 445 26.21 -13.14 -11.57
N THR A 446 25.03 -12.57 -11.82
CA THR A 446 24.88 -11.23 -12.42
C THR A 446 25.43 -10.15 -11.50
N LEU A 447 25.20 -10.27 -10.19
CA LEU A 447 25.67 -9.32 -9.17
C LEU A 447 27.10 -9.59 -8.67
N ARG A 448 27.80 -10.59 -9.22
CA ARG A 448 29.16 -11.01 -8.81
C ARG A 448 29.31 -11.20 -7.29
N ARG A 449 28.27 -11.73 -6.63
CA ARG A 449 28.33 -12.02 -5.19
C ARG A 449 29.18 -13.28 -4.93
N PRO A 450 29.91 -13.37 -3.79
CA PRO A 450 30.68 -14.55 -3.45
C PRO A 450 29.78 -15.80 -3.42
N GLU A 451 30.24 -16.90 -4.03
CA GLU A 451 29.52 -18.17 -4.07
C GLU A 451 29.27 -18.67 -2.64
N ARG A 452 28.03 -18.53 -2.18
CA ARG A 452 27.52 -19.28 -1.02
C ARG A 452 27.13 -20.68 -1.47
N PRO A 453 27.24 -21.71 -0.59
CA PRO A 453 26.84 -23.08 -0.93
C PRO A 453 25.40 -23.13 -1.46
N GLU A 454 25.09 -24.15 -2.28
CA GLU A 454 23.77 -24.43 -2.90
C GLU A 454 22.69 -24.81 -1.86
N THR A 455 22.53 -24.02 -0.82
CA THR A 455 21.41 -24.12 0.12
C THR A 455 20.23 -23.27 -0.38
N SER A 456 19.03 -23.55 0.12
CA SER A 456 17.82 -22.76 -0.17
C SER A 456 18.11 -21.25 -0.06
N GLY A 457 17.71 -20.48 -1.07
CA GLY A 457 17.88 -19.01 -1.06
C GLY A 457 17.23 -18.40 0.18
N ALA A 458 17.85 -17.35 0.73
CA ALA A 458 17.16 -16.56 1.74
C ALA A 458 15.88 -15.99 1.13
N VAL A 459 14.79 -15.90 1.90
CA VAL A 459 13.47 -15.45 1.41
C VAL A 459 13.57 -14.12 0.64
N GLY A 460 14.43 -13.20 1.09
CA GLY A 460 14.69 -11.92 0.40
C GLY A 460 15.44 -12.02 -0.93
N GLU A 461 16.32 -13.02 -1.12
CA GLU A 461 17.00 -13.26 -2.40
C GLU A 461 16.04 -13.87 -3.42
N GLU A 462 15.23 -14.85 -3.00
CA GLU A 462 14.17 -15.41 -3.85
C GLU A 462 13.17 -14.32 -4.27
N MET A 463 12.76 -13.45 -3.35
CA MET A 463 11.88 -12.32 -3.66
C MET A 463 12.47 -11.36 -4.69
N LEU A 464 13.76 -11.02 -4.59
CA LEU A 464 14.43 -10.10 -5.51
C LEU A 464 14.61 -10.72 -6.90
N ALA A 465 15.09 -11.95 -6.98
CA ALA A 465 15.29 -12.69 -8.22
C ALA A 465 13.98 -12.92 -8.99
N HIS A 466 12.92 -13.33 -8.28
CA HIS A 466 11.60 -13.50 -8.88
C HIS A 466 10.97 -12.15 -9.24
N GLY A 467 11.18 -11.09 -8.46
CA GLY A 467 10.76 -9.73 -8.81
C GLY A 467 11.38 -9.22 -10.11
N GLY A 468 12.70 -9.43 -10.30
CA GLY A 468 13.40 -9.10 -11.55
C GLY A 468 12.88 -9.89 -12.76
N HIS A 469 12.62 -11.19 -12.57
CA HIS A 469 12.05 -12.05 -13.61
C HIS A 469 10.64 -11.61 -14.03
N LEU A 470 9.79 -11.20 -13.08
CA LEU A 470 8.45 -10.68 -13.36
C LEU A 470 8.50 -9.34 -14.11
N ALA A 471 9.41 -8.43 -13.74
CA ALA A 471 9.59 -7.17 -14.46
C ALA A 471 10.03 -7.40 -15.91
N LEU A 472 11.00 -8.29 -16.14
CA LEU A 472 11.43 -8.67 -17.49
C LEU A 472 10.29 -9.33 -18.28
N SER A 473 9.49 -10.17 -17.63
CA SER A 473 8.32 -10.82 -18.23
C SER A 473 7.27 -9.80 -18.70
N ALA A 474 7.03 -8.73 -17.91
CA ALA A 474 6.16 -7.63 -18.30
C ALA A 474 6.69 -6.89 -19.53
N ILE A 475 7.99 -6.58 -19.56
CA ILE A 475 8.64 -5.86 -20.67
C ILE A 475 8.59 -6.70 -21.95
N ALA A 476 8.93 -7.98 -21.85
CA ALA A 476 8.89 -8.92 -22.97
C ALA A 476 7.46 -9.05 -23.52
N GLY A 477 6.46 -9.18 -22.63
CA GLY A 477 5.06 -9.18 -23.00
C GLY A 477 4.62 -7.88 -23.68
N ALA A 478 5.09 -6.71 -23.22
CA ALA A 478 4.82 -5.42 -23.85
C ALA A 478 5.30 -5.40 -25.30
N GLY A 479 6.52 -5.90 -25.54
CA GLY A 479 7.11 -6.03 -26.86
C GLY A 479 6.30 -6.96 -27.77
N TYR A 480 5.88 -8.13 -27.26
CA TYR A 480 4.99 -9.03 -27.99
C TYR A 480 3.69 -8.33 -28.41
N GLY A 481 3.04 -7.65 -27.47
CA GLY A 481 1.79 -6.94 -27.70
C GLY A 481 1.93 -5.82 -28.74
N ALA A 482 2.98 -5.01 -28.65
CA ALA A 482 3.22 -3.92 -29.59
C ALA A 482 3.42 -4.40 -31.04
N VAL A 483 3.95 -5.61 -31.22
CA VAL A 483 4.28 -6.19 -32.53
C VAL A 483 3.13 -7.03 -33.10
N HIS A 484 2.53 -7.93 -32.31
CA HIS A 484 1.61 -8.95 -32.84
C HIS A 484 0.17 -8.45 -33.02
N ARG A 485 -0.25 -7.41 -32.31
CA ARG A 485 -1.57 -6.74 -32.43
C ARG A 485 -2.82 -7.66 -32.47
N GLY A 486 -2.69 -8.93 -32.07
CA GLY A 486 -3.80 -9.90 -32.02
C GLY A 486 -4.25 -10.44 -33.37
N GLU A 487 -3.43 -10.34 -34.42
CA GLU A 487 -3.75 -10.90 -35.74
C GLU A 487 -3.16 -12.30 -35.91
N GLY A 488 -4.00 -13.32 -36.15
CA GLY A 488 -3.57 -14.69 -36.44
C GLY A 488 -3.76 -15.65 -35.28
N SER A 489 -2.94 -16.72 -35.23
CA SER A 489 -3.08 -17.76 -34.20
C SER A 489 -2.23 -17.41 -32.97
N PRO A 490 -2.84 -17.26 -31.76
CA PRO A 490 -2.10 -17.00 -30.52
C PRO A 490 -1.07 -18.07 -30.22
N LEU A 491 -1.39 -19.32 -30.57
CA LEU A 491 -0.51 -20.46 -30.32
C LEU A 491 0.74 -20.37 -31.19
N ALA A 492 0.58 -20.08 -32.49
CA ALA A 492 1.71 -19.98 -33.41
C ALA A 492 2.57 -18.74 -33.09
N ALA A 493 1.92 -17.61 -32.84
CA ALA A 493 2.61 -16.36 -32.52
C ALA A 493 3.29 -16.40 -31.16
N GLY A 494 2.63 -16.96 -30.15
CA GLY A 494 3.19 -17.18 -28.82
C GLY A 494 4.36 -18.15 -28.86
N LEU A 495 4.27 -19.24 -29.63
CA LEU A 495 5.37 -20.17 -29.82
C LEU A 495 6.57 -19.51 -30.51
N ALA A 496 6.33 -18.78 -31.61
CA ALA A 496 7.38 -18.06 -32.33
C ALA A 496 8.05 -17.00 -31.45
N PHE A 497 7.26 -16.24 -30.69
CA PHE A 497 7.76 -15.25 -29.74
C PHE A 497 8.58 -15.90 -28.62
N GLY A 498 8.08 -16.97 -28.00
CA GLY A 498 8.75 -17.68 -26.93
C GLY A 498 10.09 -18.28 -27.37
N VAL A 499 10.13 -18.96 -28.52
CA VAL A 499 11.37 -19.51 -29.09
C VAL A 499 12.33 -18.40 -29.52
N GLY A 500 11.83 -17.31 -30.12
CA GLY A 500 12.65 -16.16 -30.48
C GLY A 500 13.26 -15.47 -29.26
N PHE A 501 12.47 -15.29 -28.19
CA PHE A 501 12.92 -14.72 -26.93
C PHE A 501 13.97 -15.60 -26.25
N TRP A 502 13.78 -16.93 -26.27
CA TRP A 502 14.80 -17.88 -25.84
C TRP A 502 16.10 -17.77 -26.65
N ALA A 503 16.01 -17.74 -27.98
CA ALA A 503 17.18 -17.63 -28.84
C ALA A 503 17.96 -16.32 -28.59
N LEU A 504 17.26 -15.22 -28.34
CA LEU A 504 17.86 -13.94 -27.99
C LEU A 504 18.51 -13.98 -26.59
N ALA A 505 17.74 -14.37 -25.58
CA ALA A 505 18.18 -14.35 -24.18
C ALA A 505 19.29 -15.37 -23.91
N TYR A 506 19.14 -16.59 -24.41
CA TYR A 506 20.04 -17.71 -24.15
C TYR A 506 21.12 -17.88 -25.22
N GLY A 507 20.84 -17.47 -26.47
CA GLY A 507 21.78 -17.58 -27.59
C GLY A 507 22.74 -16.39 -27.72
N ALA A 508 22.37 -15.20 -27.23
CA ALA A 508 23.16 -13.98 -27.42
C ALA A 508 23.39 -13.18 -26.12
N VAL A 509 22.32 -12.76 -25.44
CA VAL A 509 22.41 -11.81 -24.32
C VAL A 509 23.07 -12.46 -23.09
N GLY A 510 22.56 -13.60 -22.63
CA GLY A 510 23.11 -14.32 -21.47
C GLY A 510 24.60 -14.68 -21.62
N PRO A 511 25.03 -15.26 -22.76
CA PRO A 511 26.43 -15.58 -22.99
C PRO A 511 27.35 -14.34 -23.11
N SER A 512 26.87 -13.24 -23.71
CA SER A 512 27.66 -12.01 -23.84
C SER A 512 27.85 -11.31 -22.50
N LEU A 513 26.91 -11.44 -21.58
CA LEU A 513 27.00 -10.94 -20.21
C LEU A 513 27.74 -11.90 -19.25
N GLY A 514 28.15 -13.08 -19.73
CA GLY A 514 28.81 -14.11 -18.92
C GLY A 514 27.87 -14.78 -17.89
N VAL A 515 26.57 -14.63 -18.07
CA VAL A 515 25.52 -15.07 -17.15
C VAL A 515 25.12 -16.54 -17.42
N THR A 516 25.08 -16.93 -18.68
CA THR A 516 24.83 -18.31 -19.12
C THR A 516 26.02 -18.87 -19.94
N PRO A 517 26.24 -20.19 -19.95
CA PRO A 517 27.21 -20.79 -20.87
C PRO A 517 26.79 -20.51 -22.32
N LYS A 518 27.79 -20.39 -23.20
CA LYS A 518 27.54 -20.35 -24.65
C LYS A 518 26.74 -21.61 -25.05
N PRO A 519 25.75 -21.52 -25.96
CA PRO A 519 24.86 -22.66 -26.26
C PRO A 519 25.59 -23.95 -26.63
N TRP A 520 26.72 -23.86 -27.34
CA TRP A 520 27.55 -25.02 -27.71
C TRP A 520 28.40 -25.60 -26.56
N ARG A 521 28.31 -25.03 -25.36
CA ARG A 521 28.95 -25.49 -24.13
C ARG A 521 27.94 -25.91 -23.07
N ASP A 522 26.64 -25.79 -23.33
CA ASP A 522 25.57 -26.22 -22.43
C ASP A 522 25.08 -27.63 -22.78
N SER A 523 24.43 -28.31 -21.85
CA SER A 523 23.92 -29.67 -22.07
C SER A 523 22.66 -29.65 -22.97
N PRO A 524 22.46 -30.67 -23.84
CA PRO A 524 21.26 -30.75 -24.68
C PRO A 524 19.95 -30.75 -23.87
N SER A 525 19.95 -31.34 -22.68
CA SER A 525 18.78 -31.35 -21.77
C SER A 525 18.50 -29.98 -21.17
N SER A 526 19.54 -29.24 -20.75
CA SER A 526 19.40 -27.85 -20.28
C SER A 526 18.83 -26.95 -21.37
N LEU A 527 19.37 -27.04 -22.59
CA LEU A 527 18.90 -26.26 -23.74
C LEU A 527 17.42 -26.58 -24.06
N ALA A 528 17.05 -27.86 -24.06
CA ALA A 528 15.67 -28.29 -24.30
C ALA A 528 14.71 -27.80 -23.22
N GLN A 529 15.11 -27.87 -21.94
CA GLN A 529 14.31 -27.37 -20.82
C GLN A 529 14.07 -25.85 -20.94
N HIS A 530 15.12 -25.06 -21.19
CA HIS A 530 14.99 -23.61 -21.34
C HIS A 530 14.14 -23.23 -22.54
N ALA A 531 14.33 -23.91 -23.68
CA ALA A 531 13.52 -23.70 -24.86
C ALA A 531 12.03 -24.01 -24.60
N MET A 532 11.74 -25.11 -23.89
CA MET A 532 10.38 -25.50 -23.52
C MET A 532 9.72 -24.48 -22.58
N LEU A 533 10.43 -24.03 -21.55
CA LEU A 533 9.93 -23.04 -20.59
C LEU A 533 9.63 -21.69 -21.26
N HIS A 534 10.47 -21.26 -22.19
CA HIS A 534 10.28 -20.02 -22.93
C HIS A 534 9.19 -20.15 -24.02
N ALA A 535 9.06 -21.31 -24.66
CA ALA A 535 7.93 -21.62 -25.53
C ALA A 535 6.60 -21.57 -24.76
N LEU A 536 6.55 -22.15 -23.56
CA LEU A 536 5.41 -22.08 -22.66
C LEU A 536 5.11 -20.63 -22.25
N PHE A 537 6.14 -19.86 -21.87
CA PHE A 537 6.01 -18.43 -21.57
C PHE A 537 5.40 -17.66 -22.74
N GLY A 538 5.88 -17.87 -23.96
CA GLY A 538 5.38 -17.17 -25.14
C GLY A 538 3.93 -17.54 -25.46
N VAL A 539 3.58 -18.82 -25.40
CA VAL A 539 2.18 -19.29 -25.60
C VAL A 539 1.25 -18.75 -24.52
N ALA A 540 1.66 -18.81 -23.24
CA ALA A 540 0.87 -18.27 -22.14
C ALA A 540 0.70 -16.74 -22.24
N THR A 541 1.75 -16.03 -22.64
CA THR A 541 1.72 -14.59 -22.88
C THR A 541 0.72 -14.24 -23.98
N ALA A 542 0.76 -14.95 -25.11
CA ALA A 542 -0.15 -14.74 -26.23
C ALA A 542 -1.62 -15.00 -25.86
N LEU A 543 -1.91 -16.14 -25.24
CA LEU A 543 -3.26 -16.51 -24.83
C LEU A 543 -3.85 -15.55 -23.79
N ALA A 544 -3.03 -15.08 -22.86
CA ALA A 544 -3.45 -14.10 -21.86
C ALA A 544 -3.63 -12.71 -22.50
N ALA A 545 -2.70 -12.28 -23.35
CA ALA A 545 -2.77 -11.00 -24.04
C ALA A 545 -4.02 -10.87 -24.93
N GLU A 546 -4.39 -11.91 -25.68
CA GLU A 546 -5.60 -11.90 -26.50
C GLU A 546 -6.89 -11.86 -25.68
N ARG A 547 -6.88 -12.39 -24.45
CA ARG A 547 -8.03 -12.31 -23.55
C ARG A 547 -8.12 -10.98 -22.81
N ILE A 548 -6.98 -10.32 -22.60
CA ILE A 548 -6.86 -9.09 -21.81
C ILE A 548 -6.97 -7.85 -22.69
N ALA A 549 -6.26 -7.79 -23.82
CA ALA A 549 -6.19 -6.61 -24.70
C ALA A 549 -7.58 -6.09 -25.16
N PRO A 550 -8.57 -6.94 -25.50
CA PRO A 550 -9.91 -6.46 -25.87
C PRO A 550 -10.72 -5.89 -24.70
N ARG A 551 -10.24 -6.05 -23.46
CA ARG A 551 -10.89 -5.60 -22.21
C ARG A 551 -10.19 -4.39 -21.60
N LEU A 552 -9.12 -3.88 -22.23
CA LEU A 552 -8.37 -2.67 -21.87
C LEU A 552 -8.78 -1.51 -22.77
#